data_AF-A0A7L7KQ11-F1
#
_entry.id   AF-A0A7L7KQ11-F1
#
_cell.length_a   1.000
_cell.length_b   1.000
_cell.length_c   1.000
_cell.angle_alpha   90.00
_cell.angle_beta   90.00
_cell.angle_gamma   90.00
#
_symmetry.space_group_name_H-M   'P 1'
#
loop_
_entity.id
_entity.type
_entity.pdbx_description
1 polymer ?
#
loop_
_entity_poly.entity_id
_entity_poly.type
_entity_poly.pdbx_seq_one_letter_code
_entity_poly.pdbx_strand_id
1 'polypeptide(L)'
;MNQEPEKNNQNEEELEELREVIKKLEELQKQQNKTPKKRPRRPFIAIEFGGVFHHNRIINFVFSFILNFTFAFFVIEIFDFAVYSDIINMVALMLLYSVVEEFYRTYLLMKHFSLILKSFGTIFFFGYIVIFFVLDQYVFIKTFNFVNGTLLAFFVLIFTLTRYFFGTYLRRFLRRVESR
;
A
#
# COMPACT_ATOMS: atom_id res chain seq x y z
N MET A 1 -25.78 63.08 31.01
CA MET A 1 -24.79 63.06 29.92
C MET A 1 -23.53 63.74 30.46
N ASN A 2 -22.37 63.13 30.65
CA ASN A 2 -21.80 61.89 30.14
C ASN A 2 -20.91 61.25 31.22
N GLN A 3 -21.04 59.94 31.44
CA GLN A 3 -20.08 59.10 32.14
C GLN A 3 -19.32 58.32 31.07
N GLU A 4 -18.01 58.54 30.92
CA GLU A 4 -17.09 57.60 30.24
C GLU A 4 -15.63 57.98 30.59
N PRO A 5 -15.04 57.35 31.62
CA PRO A 5 -13.60 57.06 31.57
C PRO A 5 -13.23 55.60 31.93
N GLU A 6 -14.16 54.75 32.37
CA GLU A 6 -13.82 53.41 32.91
C GLU A 6 -13.51 52.34 31.85
N LYS A 7 -13.88 52.53 30.58
CA LYS A 7 -13.68 51.51 29.53
C LYS A 7 -12.24 51.35 29.02
N ASN A 8 -11.35 52.29 29.32
CA ASN A 8 -10.01 52.30 28.73
C ASN A 8 -8.99 51.48 29.54
N ASN A 9 -9.15 51.38 30.86
CA ASN A 9 -8.23 50.65 31.73
C ASN A 9 -8.40 49.12 31.63
N GLN A 10 -9.63 48.62 31.40
CA GLN A 10 -9.90 47.19 31.26
C GLN A 10 -9.25 46.59 30.00
N ASN A 11 -9.19 47.36 28.91
CA ASN A 11 -8.55 46.92 27.67
C ASN A 11 -7.02 46.80 27.81
N GLU A 12 -6.38 47.62 28.66
CA GLU A 12 -4.93 47.57 28.85
C GLU A 12 -4.52 46.34 29.70
N GLU A 13 -5.29 46.00 30.74
CA GLU A 13 -5.07 44.79 31.53
C GLU A 13 -5.28 43.51 30.70
N GLU A 14 -6.36 43.43 29.90
CA GLU A 14 -6.60 42.28 29.00
C GLU A 14 -5.48 42.11 27.95
N LEU A 15 -4.90 43.22 27.46
CA LEU A 15 -3.79 43.19 26.52
C LEU A 15 -2.47 42.74 27.16
N GLU A 16 -2.25 43.05 28.44
CA GLU A 16 -1.11 42.55 29.20
C GLU A 16 -1.22 41.05 29.49
N GLU A 17 -2.41 40.58 29.88
CA GLU A 17 -2.68 39.15 30.06
C GLU A 17 -2.48 38.37 28.76
N LEU A 18 -2.97 38.88 27.63
CA LEU A 18 -2.73 38.26 26.31
C LEU A 18 -1.24 38.18 25.97
N ARG A 19 -0.46 39.22 26.28
CA ARG A 19 0.99 39.24 26.03
C ARG A 19 1.72 38.21 26.90
N GLU A 20 1.30 38.03 28.14
CA GLU A 20 1.85 36.98 29.00
C GLU A 20 1.52 35.58 28.50
N VAL A 21 0.29 35.35 28.02
CA VAL A 21 -0.13 34.08 27.43
C VAL A 21 0.69 33.77 26.17
N ILE A 22 0.91 34.76 25.29
CA ILE A 22 1.74 34.62 24.09
C ILE A 22 3.19 34.28 24.46
N LYS A 23 3.78 34.95 25.46
CA LYS A 23 5.14 34.63 25.94
C LYS A 23 5.23 33.21 26.50
N LYS A 24 4.25 32.78 27.31
CA LYS A 24 4.18 31.39 27.83
C LYS A 24 4.05 30.38 26.69
N LEU A 25 3.28 30.68 25.65
CA LEU A 25 3.15 29.81 24.46
C LEU A 25 4.46 29.72 23.67
N GLU A 26 5.19 30.82 23.50
CA GLU A 26 6.51 30.81 22.85
C GLU A 26 7.57 30.05 23.67
N GLU A 27 7.55 30.18 24.99
CA GLU A 27 8.43 29.43 25.89
C GLU A 27 8.13 27.92 25.84
N LEU A 28 6.85 27.54 25.82
CA LEU A 28 6.42 26.15 25.65
C LEU A 28 6.84 25.57 24.28
N GLN A 29 6.75 26.36 23.20
CA GLN A 29 7.26 25.96 21.89
C GLN A 29 8.79 25.81 21.87
N LYS A 30 9.52 26.75 22.49
CA LYS A 30 11.00 26.68 22.60
C LYS A 30 11.46 25.50 23.45
N GLN A 31 10.69 25.11 24.49
CA GLN A 31 10.96 23.93 25.29
C GLN A 31 10.64 22.61 24.55
N GLN A 32 9.58 22.58 23.72
CA GLN A 32 9.29 21.41 22.87
C GLN A 32 10.35 21.17 21.78
N ASN A 33 11.03 22.22 21.31
CA ASN A 33 12.05 22.12 20.25
C ASN A 33 13.45 21.72 20.74
N LYS A 34 13.71 21.69 22.06
CA LYS A 34 15.04 21.36 22.63
C LYS A 34 15.24 19.90 23.00
N THR A 35 14.22 19.05 22.93
CA THR A 35 14.41 17.61 23.00
C THR A 35 14.23 17.02 21.62
N PRO A 36 15.22 16.29 21.07
CA PRO A 36 14.97 15.43 19.93
C PRO A 36 14.13 14.27 20.47
N LYS A 37 12.81 14.49 20.60
CA LYS A 37 11.86 13.40 20.67
C LYS A 37 12.08 12.64 19.37
N LYS A 38 12.89 11.58 19.43
CA LYS A 38 12.84 10.46 18.49
C LYS A 38 11.37 10.08 18.49
N ARG A 39 10.60 10.66 17.57
CA ARG A 39 9.25 10.20 17.29
C ARG A 39 9.44 8.70 17.13
N PRO A 40 8.78 7.84 17.93
CA PRO A 40 8.77 6.42 17.58
C PRO A 40 8.33 6.44 16.13
N ARG A 41 9.21 6.00 15.23
CA ARG A 41 8.84 5.77 13.84
C ARG A 41 7.67 4.83 13.98
N ARG A 42 6.44 5.37 13.93
CA ARG A 42 5.23 4.57 13.89
C ARG A 42 5.58 3.57 12.79
N PRO A 43 5.67 2.27 13.08
CA PRO A 43 5.89 1.32 12.00
C PRO A 43 4.75 1.66 11.05
N PHE A 44 5.10 2.21 9.89
CA PHE A 44 4.13 2.54 8.89
C PHE A 44 3.45 1.20 8.71
N ILE A 45 2.21 1.07 9.19
CA ILE A 45 1.33 0.01 8.77
C ILE A 45 0.95 0.43 7.34
N ALA A 46 1.96 0.52 6.48
CA ALA A 46 1.82 0.21 5.10
C ALA A 46 1.18 -1.15 5.16
N ILE A 47 -0.08 -1.18 4.77
CA ILE A 47 -0.70 -2.38 4.24
C ILE A 47 0.20 -2.73 3.06
N GLU A 48 1.32 -3.40 3.36
CA GLU A 48 2.34 -3.81 2.43
C GLU A 48 1.68 -4.90 1.61
N PHE A 49 1.03 -4.49 0.53
CA PHE A 49 0.53 -5.34 -0.53
C PHE A 49 1.75 -6.01 -1.19
N GLY A 50 2.24 -7.07 -0.55
CA GLY A 50 3.51 -7.74 -0.86
C GLY A 50 4.41 -7.74 0.38
N GLY A 51 4.56 -8.90 1.02
CA GLY A 51 5.44 -9.04 2.18
C GLY A 51 6.89 -8.72 1.82
N VAL A 52 7.60 -8.04 2.73
CA VAL A 52 9.06 -7.98 2.67
C VAL A 52 9.59 -9.26 3.31
N PHE A 53 9.86 -10.26 2.47
CA PHE A 53 10.44 -11.55 2.87
C PHE A 53 11.94 -11.44 3.14
N HIS A 54 12.62 -10.47 2.53
CA HIS A 54 14.04 -10.26 2.68
C HIS A 54 14.42 -8.78 2.51
N HIS A 55 15.50 -8.33 3.17
CA HIS A 55 15.97 -6.94 3.08
C HIS A 55 16.48 -6.60 1.66
N ASN A 56 17.13 -7.55 1.00
CA ASN A 56 17.55 -7.42 -0.40
C ASN A 56 16.33 -7.45 -1.34
N ARG A 57 16.12 -6.35 -2.09
CA ARG A 57 15.01 -6.17 -3.03
C ARG A 57 14.93 -7.26 -4.10
N ILE A 58 16.06 -7.71 -4.63
CA ILE A 58 16.09 -8.74 -5.69
C ILE A 58 15.61 -10.07 -5.12
N ILE A 59 16.13 -10.46 -3.96
CA ILE A 59 15.73 -11.70 -3.27
C ILE A 59 14.25 -11.64 -2.93
N ASN A 60 13.77 -10.50 -2.42
CA ASN A 60 12.36 -10.31 -2.12
C ASN A 60 11.46 -10.42 -3.36
N PHE A 61 11.90 -9.86 -4.50
CA PHE A 61 11.21 -9.98 -5.76
C PHE A 61 11.12 -11.43 -6.21
N VAL A 62 12.23 -12.18 -6.18
CA VAL A 62 12.27 -13.60 -6.56
C VAL A 62 11.33 -14.43 -5.70
N PHE A 63 11.33 -14.27 -4.37
CA PHE A 63 10.38 -14.95 -3.49
C PHE A 63 8.94 -14.59 -3.78
N SER A 64 8.66 -13.30 -3.98
CA SER A 64 7.32 -12.82 -4.31
C SER A 64 6.84 -13.38 -5.66
N PHE A 65 7.71 -13.42 -6.65
CA PHE A 65 7.45 -14.01 -7.95
C PHE A 65 7.14 -15.50 -7.83
N ILE A 66 7.96 -16.28 -7.12
CA ILE A 66 7.74 -17.73 -6.94
C ILE A 66 6.38 -17.99 -6.28
N LEU A 67 6.04 -17.24 -5.23
CA LEU A 67 4.74 -17.36 -4.56
C LEU A 67 3.60 -16.98 -5.50
N ASN A 68 3.70 -15.83 -6.17
CA ASN A 68 2.69 -15.37 -7.12
C ASN A 68 2.48 -16.40 -8.25
N PHE A 69 3.56 -16.90 -8.85
CA PHE A 69 3.50 -17.93 -9.88
C PHE A 69 2.81 -19.19 -9.36
N THR A 70 3.21 -19.67 -8.19
CA THR A 70 2.62 -20.87 -7.57
C THR A 70 1.12 -20.70 -7.36
N PHE A 71 0.67 -19.56 -6.82
CA PHE A 71 -0.76 -19.32 -6.63
C PHE A 71 -1.51 -19.19 -7.94
N ALA A 72 -0.97 -18.47 -8.91
CA ALA A 72 -1.59 -18.35 -10.22
C ALA A 72 -1.72 -19.71 -10.90
N PHE A 73 -0.68 -20.56 -10.80
CA PHE A 73 -0.69 -21.94 -11.29
C PHE A 73 -1.82 -22.74 -10.68
N PHE A 74 -1.90 -22.82 -9.35
CA PHE A 74 -2.97 -23.57 -8.71
C PHE A 74 -4.37 -23.02 -9.02
N VAL A 75 -4.53 -21.70 -9.10
CA VAL A 75 -5.83 -21.10 -9.40
C VAL A 75 -6.24 -21.41 -10.84
N ILE A 76 -5.33 -21.35 -11.81
CA ILE A 76 -5.65 -21.68 -13.20
C ILE A 76 -5.96 -23.17 -13.33
N GLU A 77 -5.16 -24.05 -12.72
CA GLU A 77 -5.34 -25.49 -12.89
C GLU A 77 -6.56 -26.07 -12.17
N ILE A 78 -6.94 -25.50 -11.03
CA ILE A 78 -8.12 -25.97 -10.27
C ILE A 78 -9.42 -25.52 -10.94
N PHE A 79 -9.44 -24.32 -11.52
CA PHE A 79 -10.67 -23.70 -12.01
C PHE A 79 -10.75 -23.61 -13.54
N ASP A 80 -9.72 -24.03 -14.25
CA ASP A 80 -9.62 -24.01 -15.72
C ASP A 80 -9.89 -22.61 -16.31
N PHE A 81 -9.34 -21.57 -15.68
CA PHE A 81 -9.62 -20.18 -16.07
C PHE A 81 -8.90 -19.73 -17.35
N ALA A 82 -7.79 -20.37 -17.69
CA ALA A 82 -6.96 -20.00 -18.81
C ALA A 82 -6.29 -21.21 -19.44
N VAL A 83 -6.08 -21.14 -20.76
CA VAL A 83 -5.36 -22.15 -21.53
C VAL A 83 -4.03 -21.56 -21.96
N TYR A 84 -2.97 -22.35 -21.79
CA TYR A 84 -1.62 -21.96 -22.16
C TYR A 84 -0.92 -23.10 -22.91
N SER A 85 -0.09 -22.76 -23.90
CA SER A 85 0.55 -23.78 -24.75
C SER A 85 1.64 -24.56 -24.01
N ASP A 86 2.41 -23.85 -23.17
CA ASP A 86 3.56 -24.38 -22.44
C ASP A 86 3.68 -23.71 -21.09
N ILE A 87 4.19 -24.44 -20.08
CA ILE A 87 4.46 -23.89 -18.74
C ILE A 87 5.41 -22.70 -18.78
N ILE A 88 6.30 -22.64 -19.79
CA ILE A 88 7.22 -21.51 -20.00
C ILE A 88 6.45 -20.21 -20.26
N ASN A 89 5.36 -20.27 -21.02
CA ASN A 89 4.52 -19.10 -21.29
C ASN A 89 3.84 -18.60 -20.02
N MET A 90 3.44 -19.52 -19.14
CA MET A 90 2.88 -19.17 -17.85
C MET A 90 3.92 -18.52 -16.91
N VAL A 91 5.13 -19.08 -16.86
CA VAL A 91 6.25 -18.50 -16.11
C VAL A 91 6.56 -17.09 -16.63
N ALA A 92 6.66 -16.92 -17.95
CA ALA A 92 6.94 -15.64 -18.59
C ALA A 92 5.85 -14.59 -18.30
N LEU A 93 4.57 -14.99 -18.41
CA LEU A 93 3.44 -14.12 -18.09
C LEU A 93 3.48 -13.68 -16.63
N MET A 94 3.70 -14.60 -15.69
CA MET A 94 3.75 -14.28 -14.27
C MET A 94 4.97 -13.43 -13.89
N LEU A 95 6.09 -13.60 -14.60
CA LEU A 95 7.29 -12.79 -14.39
C LEU A 95 7.04 -11.36 -14.85
N LEU A 96 6.50 -11.19 -16.06
CA LEU A 96 6.18 -9.88 -16.60
C LEU A 96 5.10 -9.18 -15.77
N TYR A 97 4.06 -9.92 -15.35
CA TYR A 97 3.08 -9.43 -14.38
C TYR A 97 3.75 -8.93 -13.10
N SER A 98 4.64 -9.71 -12.49
CA SER A 98 5.27 -9.35 -11.22
C SER A 98 6.13 -8.08 -11.35
N VAL A 99 6.84 -7.92 -12.47
CA VAL A 99 7.61 -6.71 -12.77
C VAL A 99 6.67 -5.50 -12.90
N VAL A 100 5.63 -5.60 -13.73
CA VAL A 100 4.67 -4.52 -13.96
C VAL A 100 3.91 -4.18 -12.68
N GLU A 101 3.54 -5.18 -11.88
CA GLU A 101 2.92 -5.02 -10.57
C GLU A 101 3.82 -4.22 -9.62
N GLU A 102 5.11 -4.53 -9.57
CA GLU A 102 6.05 -3.80 -8.71
C GLU A 102 6.16 -2.32 -9.10
N PHE A 103 6.22 -2.03 -10.39
CA PHE A 103 6.21 -0.66 -10.90
C PHE A 103 4.89 0.04 -10.60
N TYR A 104 3.75 -0.60 -10.89
CA TYR A 104 2.41 -0.06 -10.64
C TYR A 104 2.20 0.25 -9.16
N ARG A 105 2.57 -0.68 -8.28
CA ARG A 105 2.46 -0.51 -6.83
C ARG A 105 3.32 0.64 -6.34
N THR A 106 4.60 0.67 -6.73
CA THR A 106 5.51 1.75 -6.36
C THR A 106 4.98 3.10 -6.84
N TYR A 107 4.51 3.17 -8.09
CA TYR A 107 3.95 4.38 -8.68
C TYR A 107 2.74 4.89 -7.90
N LEU A 108 1.78 4.02 -7.57
CA LEU A 108 0.60 4.40 -6.81
C LEU A 108 0.95 4.87 -5.40
N LEU A 109 1.86 4.18 -4.71
CA LEU A 109 2.28 4.54 -3.36
C LEU A 109 2.99 5.89 -3.32
N MET A 110 3.85 6.18 -4.30
CA MET A 110 4.63 7.43 -4.32
C MET A 110 3.81 8.63 -4.79
N LYS A 111 2.97 8.46 -5.82
CA LYS A 111 2.30 9.60 -6.48
C LYS A 111 0.82 9.74 -6.12
N HIS A 112 0.13 8.64 -5.83
CA HIS A 112 -1.34 8.59 -5.71
C HIS A 112 -1.81 7.96 -4.39
N PHE A 113 -1.08 8.19 -3.30
CA PHE A 113 -1.41 7.61 -2.00
C PHE A 113 -2.83 7.94 -1.50
N SER A 114 -3.30 9.18 -1.73
CA SER A 114 -4.67 9.59 -1.37
C SER A 114 -5.73 8.74 -2.07
N LEU A 115 -5.47 8.33 -3.32
CA LEU A 115 -6.39 7.50 -4.09
C LEU A 115 -6.51 6.10 -3.47
N ILE A 116 -5.38 5.52 -3.03
CA ILE A 116 -5.37 4.21 -2.34
C ILE A 116 -6.26 4.26 -1.08
N LEU A 117 -6.16 5.32 -0.28
CA LEU A 117 -6.97 5.47 0.93
C LEU A 117 -8.45 5.63 0.60
N LYS A 118 -8.79 6.50 -0.36
CA LYS A 118 -10.17 6.73 -0.79
C LYS A 118 -10.82 5.48 -1.38
N SER A 119 -10.04 4.67 -2.10
CA SER A 119 -10.53 3.44 -2.74
C SER A 119 -10.45 2.22 -1.81
N PHE A 120 -9.96 2.35 -0.58
CA PHE A 120 -9.64 1.21 0.31
C PHE A 120 -8.81 0.12 -0.39
N GLY A 121 -7.88 0.51 -1.27
CA GLY A 121 -7.04 -0.43 -2.03
C GLY A 121 -7.72 -1.13 -3.22
N THR A 122 -9.00 -0.90 -3.50
CA THR A 122 -9.67 -1.48 -4.70
C THR A 122 -9.04 -1.04 -6.01
N ILE A 123 -8.34 0.11 -6.04
CA ILE A 123 -7.55 0.52 -7.21
C ILE A 123 -6.50 -0.52 -7.62
N PHE A 124 -5.95 -1.27 -6.67
CA PHE A 124 -5.01 -2.33 -6.98
C PHE A 124 -5.68 -3.45 -7.76
N PHE A 125 -6.88 -3.86 -7.35
CA PHE A 125 -7.66 -4.90 -8.03
C PHE A 125 -7.95 -4.52 -9.49
N PHE A 126 -8.49 -3.32 -9.73
CA PHE A 126 -8.74 -2.85 -11.11
C PHE A 126 -7.45 -2.73 -11.92
N GLY A 127 -6.37 -2.23 -11.30
CA GLY A 127 -5.06 -2.19 -11.94
C GLY A 127 -4.57 -3.58 -12.36
N TYR A 128 -4.75 -4.58 -11.52
CA TYR A 128 -4.36 -5.96 -11.83
C TYR A 128 -5.21 -6.55 -12.96
N ILE A 129 -6.52 -6.28 -13.00
CA ILE A 129 -7.37 -6.64 -14.15
C ILE A 129 -6.80 -6.06 -15.44
N VAL A 130 -6.49 -4.75 -15.44
CA VAL A 130 -5.95 -4.08 -16.62
C VAL A 130 -4.59 -4.66 -17.02
N ILE A 131 -3.70 -4.93 -16.05
CA ILE A 131 -2.39 -5.53 -16.35
C ILE A 131 -2.56 -6.90 -16.98
N PHE A 132 -3.34 -7.80 -16.37
CA PHE A 132 -3.56 -9.14 -16.92
C PHE A 132 -4.24 -9.10 -18.29
N PHE A 133 -5.22 -8.22 -18.47
CA PHE A 133 -5.89 -8.04 -19.76
C PHE A 133 -4.90 -7.57 -20.84
N VAL A 134 -4.02 -6.63 -20.53
CA VAL A 134 -3.01 -6.16 -21.47
C VAL A 134 -2.00 -7.27 -21.80
N LEU A 135 -1.56 -8.02 -20.80
CA LEU A 135 -0.62 -9.14 -21.01
C LEU A 135 -1.24 -10.24 -21.88
N ASP A 136 -2.48 -10.62 -21.59
CA ASP A 136 -3.25 -11.62 -22.33
C ASP A 136 -3.47 -11.20 -23.79
N GLN A 137 -4.06 -10.02 -24.01
CA GLN A 137 -4.52 -9.59 -25.33
C GLN A 137 -3.44 -8.97 -26.24
N TYR A 138 -2.33 -8.47 -25.69
CA TYR A 138 -1.31 -7.75 -26.47
C TYR A 138 0.08 -8.38 -26.40
N VAL A 139 0.41 -9.14 -25.35
CA VAL A 139 1.75 -9.73 -25.20
C VAL A 139 1.73 -11.22 -25.53
N PHE A 140 0.75 -11.97 -25.03
CA PHE A 140 0.70 -13.44 -25.13
C PHE A 140 -0.42 -13.97 -26.05
N ILE A 141 -0.81 -13.19 -27.07
CA ILE A 141 -1.95 -13.38 -27.99
C ILE A 141 -2.22 -14.85 -28.40
N LYS A 142 -1.18 -15.62 -28.74
CA LYS A 142 -1.31 -16.99 -29.25
C LYS A 142 -0.90 -18.08 -28.26
N THR A 143 -0.32 -17.69 -27.13
CA THR A 143 0.42 -18.58 -26.24
C THR A 143 -0.26 -18.75 -24.88
N PHE A 144 -1.03 -17.76 -24.46
CA PHE A 144 -1.82 -17.77 -23.24
C PHE A 144 -3.12 -17.02 -23.52
N ASN A 145 -4.24 -17.63 -23.21
CA ASN A 145 -5.55 -16.97 -23.34
C ASN A 145 -6.44 -17.34 -22.16
N PHE A 146 -6.98 -16.32 -21.49
CA PHE A 146 -8.15 -16.53 -20.64
C PHE A 146 -9.34 -17.00 -21.49
N VAL A 147 -10.07 -17.99 -21.00
CA VAL A 147 -11.21 -18.57 -21.73
C VAL A 147 -12.30 -17.51 -21.98
N ASN A 148 -12.48 -16.57 -21.05
CA ASN A 148 -13.37 -15.42 -21.21
C ASN A 148 -12.91 -14.25 -20.32
N GLY A 149 -13.24 -13.01 -20.70
CA GLY A 149 -12.93 -11.81 -19.91
C GLY A 149 -13.56 -11.83 -18.51
N THR A 150 -14.71 -12.50 -18.34
CA THR A 150 -15.31 -12.73 -17.03
C THR A 150 -14.42 -13.60 -16.14
N LEU A 151 -13.82 -14.65 -16.71
CA LEU A 151 -12.93 -15.57 -15.98
C LEU A 151 -11.61 -14.89 -15.61
N LEU A 152 -11.12 -13.96 -16.43
CA LEU A 152 -10.00 -13.09 -16.06
C LEU A 152 -10.32 -12.30 -14.78
N ALA A 153 -11.50 -11.67 -14.70
CA ALA A 153 -11.87 -10.91 -13.52
C ALA A 153 -11.97 -11.80 -12.26
N PHE A 154 -12.54 -13.00 -12.39
CA PHE A 154 -12.60 -13.97 -11.30
C PHE A 154 -11.22 -14.50 -10.90
N PHE A 155 -10.35 -14.79 -11.88
CA PHE A 155 -8.97 -15.16 -11.65
C PHE A 155 -8.25 -14.09 -10.82
N VAL A 156 -8.32 -12.81 -11.24
CA VAL A 156 -7.67 -11.72 -10.51
C VAL A 156 -8.22 -11.56 -9.10
N LEU A 157 -9.54 -11.75 -8.92
CA LEU A 157 -10.17 -11.68 -7.61
C LEU A 157 -9.65 -12.77 -6.68
N ILE A 158 -9.74 -14.04 -7.11
CA ILE A 158 -9.29 -15.19 -6.34
C ILE A 158 -7.79 -15.10 -6.09
N PHE A 159 -6.99 -14.79 -7.10
CA PHE A 159 -5.55 -14.60 -6.98
C PHE A 159 -5.19 -13.54 -5.94
N THR A 160 -5.89 -12.40 -5.95
CA THR A 160 -5.65 -11.31 -4.99
C THR A 160 -6.05 -11.71 -3.57
N LEU A 161 -7.18 -12.40 -3.41
CA LEU A 161 -7.62 -12.92 -2.12
C LEU A 161 -6.64 -13.97 -1.57
N THR A 162 -6.28 -14.98 -2.36
CA THR A 162 -5.35 -16.04 -1.97
C THR A 162 -4.01 -15.44 -1.53
N ARG A 163 -3.47 -14.49 -2.30
CA ARG A 163 -2.25 -13.77 -1.97
C ARG A 163 -2.38 -12.95 -0.69
N TYR A 164 -3.51 -12.29 -0.46
CA TYR A 164 -3.75 -11.53 0.76
C TYR A 164 -3.81 -12.43 2.01
N PHE A 165 -4.58 -13.51 1.95
CA PHE A 165 -4.70 -14.47 3.05
C PHE A 165 -3.36 -15.12 3.34
N PHE A 166 -2.65 -15.58 2.31
CA PHE A 166 -1.35 -16.22 2.48
C PHE A 166 -0.28 -15.26 2.97
N GLY A 167 -0.19 -14.04 2.41
CA GLY A 167 0.74 -13.03 2.89
C GLY A 167 0.51 -12.69 4.37
N THR A 168 -0.76 -12.61 4.78
CA THR A 168 -1.13 -12.39 6.20
C THR A 168 -0.74 -13.59 7.07
N TYR A 169 -1.00 -14.81 6.61
CA TYR A 169 -0.65 -16.05 7.32
C TYR A 169 0.86 -16.19 7.50
N LEU A 170 1.63 -16.02 6.42
CA LEU A 170 3.09 -16.14 6.42
C LEU A 170 3.73 -15.08 7.34
N ARG A 171 3.21 -13.85 7.34
CA ARG A 171 3.67 -12.80 8.26
C ARG A 171 3.40 -13.15 9.72
N ARG A 172 2.25 -13.77 10.03
CA ARG A 172 1.95 -14.25 11.40
C ARG A 172 2.86 -15.41 11.80
N PHE A 173 3.17 -16.31 10.86
CA PHE A 173 4.07 -17.43 11.10
C PHE A 173 5.50 -16.97 11.39
N LEU A 174 6.07 -16.12 10.54
CA LEU A 174 7.44 -15.61 10.70
C LEU A 174 7.63 -14.86 12.03
N ARG A 175 6.67 -14.00 12.41
CA ARG A 175 6.72 -13.29 13.71
C ARG A 175 6.70 -14.22 14.92
N ARG A 176 6.06 -15.38 14.81
CA ARG A 176 5.99 -16.38 15.88
C ARG A 176 7.30 -17.15 16.03
N VAL A 177 8.00 -17.38 14.92
CA VAL A 177 9.30 -18.08 14.91
C VAL A 177 10.38 -17.21 15.53
N GLU A 178 10.38 -15.90 15.25
CA GLU A 178 11.39 -14.97 15.79
C GLU A 178 11.18 -14.59 17.27
N SER A 179 10.04 -14.97 17.85
CA SER A 179 9.76 -14.85 19.30
C SER A 179 10.13 -16.09 20.12
N ARG A 180 10.78 -17.10 19.52
CA ARG A 180 11.33 -18.28 20.19
C ARG A 180 12.85 -18.26 20.11
#